data_AF-A0A7I8C2M3-F1
#
_entry.id   AF-A0A7I8C2M3-F1
#
_cell.length_a   1.000
_cell.length_b   1.000
_cell.length_c   1.000
_cell.angle_alpha   90.00
_cell.angle_beta   90.00
_cell.angle_gamma   90.00
#
_symmetry.space_group_name_H-M   'P 1'
#
loop_
_entity.id
_entity.type
_entity.pdbx_description
1 polymer ?
#
loop_
_entity_poly.entity_id
_entity_poly.type
_entity_poly.pdbx_seq_one_letter_code
_entity_poly.pdbx_strand_id
1 'polypeptide(L)'
;MSSYIVRDRILNRILDSHLRGMPLKSVRLVVEDGDETAMFPIEVDFHDYIERRNPHEATPVATRRGLFTQRVKIRSEFVLAGLTRVHTSHSKPVAVPKDIARALR
;
A
#
# COMPACT_ATOMS: atom_id res chain seq x y z
N MET A 1 3.26 -7.75 20.41
CA MET A 1 3.57 -7.51 18.99
C MET A 1 2.37 -6.82 18.37
N SER A 2 2.54 -5.65 17.76
CA SER A 2 1.41 -4.92 17.20
C SER A 2 0.80 -5.70 16.03
N SER A 3 -0.53 -5.80 16.03
CA SER A 3 -1.33 -6.54 15.02
C SER A 3 -0.95 -6.21 13.57
N TYR A 4 -0.45 -5.00 13.29
CA TYR A 4 -0.06 -4.59 11.95
C TYR A 4 1.12 -5.37 11.36
N ILE A 5 2.10 -5.84 12.15
CA ILE A 5 3.28 -6.55 11.60
C ILE A 5 2.85 -7.86 10.95
N VAL A 6 1.99 -8.61 11.64
CA VAL A 6 1.47 -9.89 11.14
C VAL A 6 0.57 -9.65 9.94
N ARG A 7 -0.30 -8.65 10.01
CA ARG A 7 -1.18 -8.25 8.90
C ARG A 7 -0.39 -7.86 7.65
N ASP A 8 0.64 -7.03 7.79
CA ASP A 8 1.48 -6.59 6.67
C ASP A 8 2.24 -7.77 6.07
N ARG A 9 2.74 -8.70 6.90
CA ARG A 9 3.40 -9.91 6.40
C ARG A 9 2.45 -10.79 5.60
N ILE A 10 1.23 -11.00 6.09
CA ILE A 10 0.20 -11.79 5.39
C ILE A 10 -0.22 -11.09 4.09
N LEU A 11 -0.52 -9.79 4.16
CA LEU A 11 -0.93 -9.00 3.02
C LEU A 11 0.12 -9.01 1.90
N ASN A 12 1.39 -8.71 2.23
CA ASN A 12 2.47 -8.73 1.26
C ASN A 12 2.69 -10.11 0.64
N ARG A 13 2.52 -11.19 1.43
CA ARG A 13 2.57 -12.55 0.90
C ARG A 13 1.47 -12.80 -0.13
N ILE A 14 0.23 -12.44 0.19
CA ILE A 14 -0.92 -12.63 -0.72
C ILE A 14 -0.74 -11.80 -2.00
N LEU A 15 -0.30 -10.54 -1.87
CA LEU A 15 -0.06 -9.67 -3.02
C LEU A 15 1.01 -10.23 -3.96
N ASP A 16 2.07 -10.81 -3.41
CA ASP A 16 3.16 -11.39 -4.20
C ASP A 16 2.79 -12.76 -4.80
N SER A 17 2.08 -13.62 -4.07
CA SER A 17 1.79 -14.99 -4.54
C SER A 17 0.53 -15.12 -5.39
N HIS A 18 -0.46 -14.25 -5.20
CA HIS A 18 -1.79 -14.42 -5.81
C HIS A 18 -2.24 -13.24 -6.66
N LEU A 19 -1.79 -12.02 -6.35
CA LEU A 19 -2.28 -10.81 -7.01
C LEU A 19 -1.19 -10.09 -7.82
N ARG A 20 -0.06 -10.75 -8.07
CA ARG A 20 1.10 -10.13 -8.71
C ARG A 20 0.74 -9.50 -10.05
N GLY A 21 1.15 -8.25 -10.25
CA GLY A 21 0.87 -7.47 -11.45
C GLY A 21 -0.51 -6.78 -11.46
N MET A 22 -1.38 -7.04 -10.49
CA MET A 22 -2.65 -6.32 -10.36
C MET A 22 -2.41 -4.88 -9.86
N PRO A 23 -3.11 -3.87 -10.39
CA PRO A 23 -3.05 -2.52 -9.86
C PRO A 23 -3.48 -2.46 -8.39
N LEU A 24 -2.63 -1.95 -7.50
CA LEU A 24 -2.93 -1.90 -6.06
C LEU A 24 -4.18 -1.07 -5.76
N LYS A 25 -4.49 -0.06 -6.58
CA LYS A 25 -5.72 0.74 -6.48
C LYS A 25 -7.02 -0.08 -6.59
N SER A 26 -6.94 -1.29 -7.14
CA SER A 26 -8.07 -2.21 -7.29
C SER A 26 -8.20 -3.18 -6.11
N VAL A 27 -7.26 -3.17 -5.16
CA VAL A 27 -7.27 -4.04 -3.98
C VAL A 27 -7.84 -3.26 -2.78
N ARG A 28 -8.64 -3.94 -1.96
CA ARG A 28 -9.14 -3.43 -0.67
C ARG A 28 -8.82 -4.46 0.40
N LEU A 29 -8.35 -3.99 1.56
CA LEU A 29 -8.11 -4.86 2.71
C LEU A 29 -9.29 -4.70 3.68
N VAL A 30 -10.07 -5.75 3.83
CA VAL A 30 -11.11 -5.86 4.85
C VAL A 30 -10.70 -6.97 5.82
N VAL A 31 -10.79 -6.69 7.11
CA VAL A 31 -10.52 -7.63 8.19
C VAL A 31 -11.82 -7.82 8.96
N GLU A 32 -12.16 -9.09 9.20
CA GLU A 32 -13.33 -9.51 9.96
C GLU A 32 -12.87 -10.21 11.23
N ASP A 33 -13.47 -9.83 12.36
CA ASP A 33 -13.26 -10.44 13.67
C ASP A 33 -14.63 -10.63 14.34
N GLY A 34 -15.16 -11.86 14.27
CA GLY A 34 -16.55 -12.13 14.65
C GLY A 34 -17.53 -11.31 13.81
N ASP A 35 -18.41 -10.56 14.47
CA ASP A 35 -19.38 -9.68 13.80
C ASP A 35 -18.80 -8.31 13.41
N GLU A 36 -17.54 -8.02 13.77
CA GLU A 36 -16.89 -6.75 13.47
C GLU A 36 -16.13 -6.82 12.14
N THR A 37 -16.44 -5.91 11.23
CA THR A 37 -15.72 -5.75 9.97
C THR A 37 -15.10 -4.35 9.88
N ALA A 38 -13.80 -4.30 9.60
CA ALA A 38 -13.06 -3.06 9.42
C ALA A 38 -12.27 -3.07 8.11
N MET A 39 -12.29 -1.96 7.38
CA MET A 39 -11.44 -1.76 6.21
C MET A 39 -10.16 -1.03 6.64
N PHE A 40 -9.02 -1.45 6.11
CA PHE A 40 -7.74 -0.79 6.33
C PHE A 40 -7.24 -0.18 5.01
N PRO A 41 -6.90 1.12 4.99
CA PRO A 41 -6.12 1.70 3.90
C PRO A 41 -4.81 0.92 3.71
N ILE A 42 -4.43 0.72 2.44
CA ILE A 42 -3.15 0.10 2.07
C ILE A 42 -2.22 1.23 1.65
N GLU A 43 -1.10 1.37 2.35
CA GLU A 43 -0.05 2.34 2.02
C GLU A 43 1.10 1.64 1.30
N VAL A 44 1.66 2.31 0.29
CA VAL A 44 2.79 1.80 -0.49
C VAL A 44 4.08 2.17 0.22
N ASP A 45 4.98 1.20 0.37
CA ASP A 45 6.35 1.46 0.78
C ASP A 45 7.12 2.06 -0.41
N PHE A 46 7.11 3.39 -0.50
CA PHE A 46 7.78 4.11 -1.59
C PHE A 46 9.29 3.96 -1.55
N HIS A 47 9.88 3.65 -0.39
CA HIS A 47 11.30 3.39 -0.30
C HIS A 47 11.63 2.07 -1.00
N ASP A 48 10.93 0.98 -0.63
CA ASP A 48 11.04 -0.33 -1.30
C ASP A 48 10.69 -0.22 -2.81
N TYR A 49 9.68 0.58 -3.18
CA TYR A 49 9.34 0.83 -4.59
C TYR A 49 10.53 1.39 -5.39
N ILE A 50 11.24 2.37 -4.83
CA ILE A 50 12.37 3.03 -5.48
C ILE A 50 13.59 2.10 -5.49
N GLU A 51 13.88 1.41 -4.39
CA GLU A 51 15.02 0.47 -4.29
C GLU A 51 14.91 -0.68 -5.31
N ARG A 52 13.68 -1.12 -5.61
CA ARG A 52 13.39 -2.12 -6.65
C ARG A 52 13.50 -1.59 -8.07
N ARG A 53 13.83 -0.30 -8.25
CA ARG A 53 13.96 0.37 -9.55
C ARG A 53 12.68 0.33 -10.40
N ASN A 54 11.52 0.34 -9.75
CA ASN A 54 10.24 0.46 -10.45
C ASN A 54 10.14 1.82 -11.17
N PRO A 55 9.33 1.94 -12.24
CA PRO A 55 9.20 3.17 -12.99
C PRO A 55 8.76 4.36 -12.13
N HIS A 56 9.57 5.41 -12.11
CA HIS A 56 9.29 6.69 -11.45
C HIS A 56 10.07 7.82 -12.11
N GLU A 57 9.57 9.03 -11.99
CA GLU A 57 10.32 10.24 -12.34
C GLU A 57 10.95 10.81 -11.07
N ALA A 58 12.21 11.20 -11.14
CA ALA A 58 12.93 11.80 -10.04
C ALA A 58 13.59 13.10 -10.49
N THR A 59 13.24 14.21 -9.86
CA THR A 59 13.80 15.52 -10.17
C THR A 59 14.53 16.07 -8.95
N PRO A 60 15.82 16.45 -9.07
CA PRO A 60 16.51 17.13 -7.98
C PRO A 60 15.91 18.53 -7.79
N VAL A 61 15.63 18.87 -6.54
CA VAL A 61 15.13 20.18 -6.13
C VAL A 61 16.15 20.77 -5.18
N ALA A 62 16.77 21.88 -5.58
CA ALA A 62 17.68 22.60 -4.72
C ALA A 62 16.93 23.14 -3.49
N THR A 63 17.52 22.96 -2.32
CA THR A 63 17.01 23.52 -1.07
C THR A 63 18.01 24.53 -0.52
N ARG A 64 17.65 25.23 0.57
CA ARG A 64 18.56 26.20 1.19
C ARG A 64 19.82 25.48 1.71
N ARG A 65 20.96 26.20 1.68
CA ARG A 65 22.28 25.74 2.19
C ARG A 65 22.95 24.60 1.40
N GLY A 66 22.72 24.51 0.08
CA GLY A 66 23.42 23.55 -0.78
C GLY A 66 22.97 22.09 -0.62
N LEU A 67 21.87 21.87 0.11
CA LEU A 67 21.22 20.56 0.19
C LEU A 67 20.31 20.34 -1.02
N PHE A 68 20.16 19.09 -1.45
CA PHE A 68 19.24 18.71 -2.52
C PHE A 68 18.20 17.73 -1.97
N THR A 69 16.93 17.96 -2.30
CA THR A 69 15.85 17.00 -2.09
C THR A 69 15.48 16.41 -3.43
N GLN A 70 15.11 15.13 -3.47
CA GLN A 70 14.58 14.52 -4.68
C GLN A 70 13.05 14.55 -4.64
N ARG A 71 12.42 15.17 -5.64
CA ARG A 71 10.98 15.06 -5.86
C ARG A 71 10.72 13.85 -6.72
N VAL A 72 9.99 12.87 -6.19
CA VAL A 72 9.62 11.64 -6.90
C VAL A 72 8.16 11.73 -7.32
N LYS A 73 7.88 11.41 -8.59
CA LYS A 73 6.53 11.23 -9.10
C LYS A 73 6.36 9.80 -9.56
N ILE A 74 5.31 9.16 -9.08
CA ILE A 74 4.94 7.79 -9.44
C ILE A 74 3.55 7.84 -10.04
N ARG A 75 3.42 7.30 -11.25
CA ARG A 75 2.12 7.12 -11.89
C ARG A 75 1.41 5.93 -11.22
N SER A 76 0.18 6.15 -10.76
CA SER A 76 -0.60 5.17 -9.98
C SER A 76 -0.77 3.80 -10.65
N GLU A 77 -0.77 3.78 -11.98
CA GLU A 77 -0.88 2.62 -12.85
C GLU A 77 0.37 1.72 -12.82
N PHE A 78 1.52 2.24 -12.39
CA PHE A 78 2.73 1.46 -12.19
C PHE A 78 2.86 0.91 -10.77
N VAL A 79 1.95 1.27 -9.88
CA VAL A 79 1.87 0.74 -8.53
C VAL A 79 1.12 -0.58 -8.56
N LEU A 80 1.87 -1.66 -8.78
CA LEU A 80 1.35 -3.02 -8.94
C LEU A 80 1.69 -3.91 -7.75
N ALA A 81 0.78 -4.81 -7.41
CA ALA A 81 0.96 -5.81 -6.38
C ALA A 81 2.15 -6.73 -6.70
N GLY A 82 2.95 -7.05 -5.68
CA GLY A 82 4.18 -7.85 -5.82
C GLY A 82 5.39 -7.09 -6.39
N LEU A 83 5.21 -5.89 -6.97
CA LEU A 83 6.34 -5.04 -7.38
C LEU A 83 6.80 -4.10 -6.27
N THR A 84 5.98 -3.88 -5.25
CA THR A 84 6.29 -3.06 -4.08
C THR A 84 5.63 -3.64 -2.86
N ARG A 85 6.29 -3.49 -1.72
CA ARG A 85 5.69 -3.79 -0.42
C ARG A 85 4.66 -2.75 -0.05
N VAL A 86 3.72 -3.18 0.77
CA VAL A 86 2.69 -2.33 1.37
C VAL A 86 2.70 -2.49 2.88
N HIS A 87 2.17 -1.49 3.58
CA HIS A 87 2.02 -1.57 5.03
C HIS A 87 0.73 -0.88 5.47
N THR A 88 0.39 -1.13 6.73
CA THR A 88 -0.82 -0.62 7.37
C THR A 88 -0.53 -0.07 8.77
N SER A 89 0.76 0.14 9.10
CA SER A 89 1.26 0.59 10.40
C SER A 89 0.68 1.94 10.84
N HIS A 90 0.46 2.86 9.90
CA HIS A 90 -0.07 4.19 10.14
C HIS A 90 -1.56 4.33 9.79
N SER A 91 -2.14 3.27 9.23
CA SER A 91 -3.49 3.30 8.69
C SER A 91 -4.51 3.04 9.80
N LYS A 92 -5.47 3.96 9.96
CA LYS A 92 -6.58 3.80 10.91
C LYS A 92 -7.67 2.91 10.28
N PRO A 93 -8.29 2.01 11.05
CA PRO A 93 -9.45 1.26 10.58
C PRO A 93 -10.57 2.24 10.23
N VAL A 94 -11.26 1.97 9.12
CA VAL A 94 -12.45 2.71 8.71
C VAL A 94 -13.63 1.76 8.57
N ALA A 95 -14.84 2.28 8.77
CA ALA A 95 -16.05 1.51 8.55
C ALA A 95 -16.12 1.00 7.11
N VAL A 96 -16.51 -0.26 6.93
CA VAL A 96 -16.68 -0.85 5.60
C VAL A 96 -17.86 -0.16 4.90
N PRO A 97 -17.65 0.43 3.71
CA PRO A 97 -18.73 1.00 2.92
C PRO A 97 -19.87 -0.01 2.65
N LYS A 98 -21.12 0.46 2.60
CA LYS A 98 -22.30 -0.42 2.51
C LYS A 98 -22.32 -1.31 1.26
N ASP A 99 -21.80 -0.81 0.15
CA ASP A 99 -21.65 -1.53 -1.12
C ASP A 99 -20.64 -2.67 -0.99
N ILE A 100 -19.49 -2.42 -0.35
CA ILE A 100 -18.48 -3.44 -0.08
C ILE A 100 -19.04 -4.47 0.92
N ALA A 101 -19.66 -4.00 2.01
CA ALA A 101 -20.25 -4.88 3.02
C ALA A 101 -21.32 -5.81 2.44
N ARG A 102 -22.05 -5.37 1.40
CA ARG A 102 -23.00 -6.23 0.69
C ARG A 102 -22.33 -7.32 -0.14
N ALA A 103 -21.17 -7.02 -0.73
CA ALA A 103 -20.42 -7.97 -1.56
C ALA A 103 -19.68 -9.05 -0.74
N LEU A 104 -19.55 -8.86 0.57
CA LEU A 104 -18.92 -9.81 1.50
C LEU A 104 -19.91 -10.80 2.12
N ARG A 105 -21.22 -10.62 1.90
CA ARG A 105 -22.31 -11.52 2.33
C ARG A 105 -22.73 -12.44 1.19
#